data_AF-A0A5A7N6T0-F1
#
_entry.id   AF-A0A5A7N6T0-F1
#
_cell.length_a   1.000
_cell.length_b   1.000
_cell.length_c   1.000
_cell.angle_alpha   90.00
_cell.angle_beta   90.00
_cell.angle_gamma   90.00
#
_symmetry.space_group_name_H-M   'P 1'
#
loop_
_entity.id
_entity.type
_entity.pdbx_description
1 polymer ?
#
loop_
_entity_poly.entity_id
_entity_poly.type
_entity_poly.pdbx_seq_one_letter_code
_entity_poly.pdbx_strand_id
1 'polypeptide(L)'
;MISEKTSATLRTLMRLVVQKGTAQQADVPGYRVGGKTGTAEKAVGGGYARKALLSSFAGIFPMDDPRYLVFVMIDEPQGIKSTWNYAGGGWTAAPTVADVILRIAPLLGVRPHEEDNGPFQQAAFVIEDSRKKP
;
A
#
# COMPACT_ATOMS: atom_id res chain seq x y z
N MET A 1 -9.84 4.66 -21.42
CA MET A 1 -9.31 3.38 -20.87
C MET A 1 -7.80 3.38 -21.02
N ILE A 2 -7.06 2.89 -20.03
CA ILE A 2 -5.59 2.76 -20.10
C ILE A 2 -5.20 1.46 -20.82
N SER A 3 -4.00 1.39 -21.40
CA SER A 3 -3.52 0.16 -22.05
C SER A 3 -3.20 -0.94 -21.03
N GLU A 4 -3.31 -2.20 -21.45
CA GLU A 4 -2.93 -3.35 -20.60
C GLU A 4 -1.47 -3.25 -20.13
N LYS A 5 -0.57 -2.83 -21.01
CA LYS A 5 0.85 -2.60 -20.69
C LYS A 5 0.99 -1.54 -19.60
N THR A 6 0.31 -0.40 -19.72
CA THR A 6 0.33 0.65 -18.71
C THR A 6 -0.23 0.15 -17.38
N SER A 7 -1.33 -0.60 -17.41
CA SER A 7 -1.93 -1.20 -16.21
C SER A 7 -0.97 -2.18 -15.52
N ALA A 8 -0.32 -3.07 -16.27
CA ALA A 8 0.69 -3.99 -15.75
C ALA A 8 1.85 -3.24 -15.08
N THR A 9 2.39 -2.19 -15.72
CA THR A 9 3.44 -1.36 -15.13
C THR A 9 2.97 -0.68 -13.84
N LEU A 10 1.76 -0.11 -13.81
CA LEU A 10 1.21 0.51 -12.60
C LEU A 10 1.07 -0.49 -11.46
N ARG A 11 0.65 -1.73 -11.75
CA ARG A 11 0.58 -2.78 -10.74
C ARG A 11 1.95 -3.07 -10.14
N THR A 12 2.98 -3.21 -10.97
CA THR A 12 4.36 -3.38 -10.50
C THR A 12 4.80 -2.24 -9.59
N LEU A 13 4.55 -0.99 -10.00
CA LEU A 13 4.91 0.18 -9.19
C LEU A 13 4.17 0.21 -7.85
N MET A 14 2.88 -0.11 -7.82
CA MET A 14 2.08 -0.17 -6.60
C MET A 14 2.53 -1.29 -5.65
N ARG A 15 2.98 -2.44 -6.18
CA ARG A 15 3.58 -3.51 -5.36
C ARG A 15 4.90 -3.05 -4.74
N LEU A 16 5.74 -2.31 -5.48
CA LEU A 16 7.01 -1.77 -4.96
C LEU A 16 6.82 -0.75 -3.83
N VAL A 17 5.75 0.05 -3.87
CA VAL A 17 5.41 0.96 -2.76
C VAL A 17 5.20 0.20 -1.44
N VAL A 18 4.64 -1.01 -1.53
CA VAL A 18 4.44 -1.90 -0.38
C VAL A 18 5.74 -2.63 -0.04
N GLN A 19 6.47 -3.21 -0.99
CA GLN A 19 7.68 -3.97 -0.68
C GLN A 19 8.85 -3.11 -0.16
N LYS A 20 9.03 -1.90 -0.69
CA LYS A 20 10.24 -1.08 -0.45
C LYS A 20 9.95 0.41 -0.20
N GLY A 21 8.68 0.79 -0.14
CA GLY A 21 8.27 2.20 -0.09
C GLY A 21 7.68 2.62 1.25
N THR A 22 6.80 3.62 1.18
CA THR A 22 6.14 4.23 2.35
C THR A 22 5.01 3.37 2.93
N ALA A 23 4.66 2.25 2.28
CA ALA A 23 3.53 1.41 2.63
C ALA A 23 3.93 0.00 3.09
N GLN A 24 5.14 -0.16 3.62
CA GLN A 24 5.65 -1.48 4.05
C GLN A 24 4.75 -2.20 5.04
N GLN A 25 4.04 -1.45 5.88
CA GLN A 25 3.09 -2.02 6.84
C GLN A 25 1.82 -2.61 6.19
N ALA A 26 1.60 -2.41 4.89
CA ALA A 26 0.49 -3.01 4.15
C ALA A 26 0.84 -4.37 3.54
N ASP A 27 2.08 -4.86 3.67
CA ASP A 27 2.46 -6.14 3.08
C ASP A 27 1.82 -7.30 3.84
N VAL A 28 1.23 -8.22 3.09
CA VAL A 28 0.69 -9.47 3.64
C VAL A 28 1.36 -10.61 2.87
N PRO A 29 2.25 -11.38 3.53
CA PRO A 29 2.94 -12.49 2.89
C PRO A 29 1.98 -13.44 2.18
N GLY A 30 2.32 -13.80 0.94
CA GLY A 30 1.51 -14.67 0.09
C GLY A 30 0.33 -13.99 -0.64
N TYR A 31 -0.08 -12.78 -0.27
CA TYR A 31 -1.23 -12.10 -0.91
C TYR A 31 -0.88 -10.99 -1.91
N ARG A 32 0.42 -10.67 -2.04
CA ARG A 32 0.95 -9.71 -3.02
C ARG A 32 0.18 -8.39 -3.04
N VAL A 33 0.04 -7.75 -1.90
CA VAL A 33 -0.66 -6.46 -1.77
C VAL A 33 0.10 -5.36 -2.51
N GLY A 34 -0.58 -4.57 -3.32
CA GLY A 34 -0.07 -3.31 -3.85
C GLY A 34 -0.95 -2.15 -3.42
N GLY A 35 -0.42 -0.94 -3.38
CA GLY A 35 -1.26 0.19 -3.02
C GLY A 35 -0.55 1.51 -2.86
N LYS A 36 -1.28 2.49 -2.33
CA LYS A 36 -0.76 3.83 -2.07
C LYS A 36 -1.31 4.40 -0.76
N THR A 37 -0.41 5.05 -0.04
CA THR A 37 -0.70 5.86 1.14
C THR A 37 -1.21 7.24 0.74
N GLY A 38 -2.27 7.71 1.40
CA GLY A 38 -2.70 9.10 1.43
C GLY A 38 -2.48 9.70 2.81
N THR A 39 -2.03 10.95 2.88
CA THR A 39 -1.97 11.72 4.12
C THR A 39 -2.18 13.17 3.73
N ALA A 40 -3.28 13.75 4.18
CA ALA A 40 -3.67 15.11 3.85
C ALA A 40 -4.05 15.85 5.13
N GLU A 41 -3.77 17.14 5.19
CA GLU A 41 -4.35 18.00 6.22
C GLU A 41 -5.81 18.32 5.85
N LYS A 42 -6.70 18.34 6.84
CA LYS A 42 -8.12 18.61 6.62
C LYS A 42 -8.31 20.06 6.16
N ALA A 43 -9.15 20.26 5.15
CA ALA A 43 -9.53 21.59 4.71
C ALA A 43 -10.59 22.18 5.65
N VAL A 44 -10.31 23.34 6.24
CA VAL A 44 -11.20 24.06 7.17
C VAL A 44 -11.13 25.56 6.90
N GLY A 45 -12.29 26.21 6.73
CA GLY A 45 -12.39 27.67 6.66
C GLY A 45 -11.58 28.34 5.54
N GLY A 46 -11.39 27.66 4.40
CA GLY A 46 -10.58 28.18 3.28
C GLY A 46 -9.07 27.95 3.41
N GLY A 47 -8.61 27.24 4.44
CA GLY A 47 -7.22 26.82 4.62
C GLY A 47 -7.11 25.37 5.08
N TYR A 48 -5.91 24.99 5.54
CA TYR A 48 -5.65 23.66 6.11
C TYR A 48 -5.57 23.72 7.64
N ALA A 49 -6.32 22.86 8.31
CA ALA A 49 -6.19 22.63 9.73
C ALA A 49 -4.91 21.82 9.99
N ARG A 50 -3.82 22.55 10.28
CA ARG A 50 -2.51 21.94 10.56
C ARG A 50 -2.66 20.89 11.65
N LYS A 51 -2.06 19.71 11.42
CA LYS A 51 -2.11 18.52 12.31
C LYS A 51 -3.45 17.76 12.37
N ALA A 52 -4.54 18.30 11.82
CA ALA A 52 -5.77 17.53 11.64
C ALA A 52 -5.63 16.72 10.35
N LEU A 53 -5.26 15.45 10.48
CA LEU A 53 -4.91 14.61 9.33
C LEU A 53 -6.08 13.73 8.89
N LEU A 54 -6.20 13.55 7.58
CA LEU A 54 -6.90 12.44 6.97
C LEU A 54 -5.85 11.46 6.45
N SER A 55 -5.74 10.31 7.10
CA SER A 55 -4.74 9.28 6.77
C SER A 55 -5.43 8.11 6.11
N SER A 56 -4.97 7.71 4.93
CA SER A 56 -5.62 6.66 4.15
C SER A 56 -4.65 5.71 3.48
N PHE A 57 -5.17 4.55 3.10
CA PHE A 57 -4.48 3.59 2.27
C PHE A 57 -5.48 2.91 1.33
N ALA A 58 -5.16 2.91 0.04
CA ALA A 58 -5.86 2.12 -0.96
C ALA A 58 -4.98 0.92 -1.32
N GLY A 59 -5.41 -0.28 -0.92
CA GLY A 59 -4.75 -1.55 -1.21
C GLY A 59 -5.52 -2.35 -2.24
N ILE A 60 -4.81 -3.02 -3.14
CA ILE A 60 -5.33 -3.90 -4.18
C ILE A 60 -4.65 -5.25 -4.04
N PHE A 61 -5.40 -6.35 -4.15
CA PHE A 61 -4.87 -7.70 -4.06
C PHE A 61 -5.73 -8.75 -4.81
N PRO A 62 -5.13 -9.87 -5.24
CA PRO A 62 -3.69 -10.07 -5.43
C PRO A 62 -3.19 -9.29 -6.67
N MET A 63 -1.95 -8.81 -6.69
CA MET A 63 -1.50 -7.87 -7.75
C MET A 63 -1.24 -8.50 -9.12
N ASP A 64 -1.06 -9.82 -9.19
CA ASP A 64 -0.93 -10.58 -10.44
C ASP A 64 -2.27 -10.71 -11.19
N ASP A 65 -3.37 -10.90 -10.48
CA ASP A 65 -4.74 -10.85 -11.01
C ASP A 65 -5.65 -10.07 -10.02
N PRO A 66 -5.69 -8.73 -10.10
CA PRO A 66 -6.43 -7.91 -9.14
C PRO A 66 -7.94 -8.17 -9.16
N ARG A 67 -8.48 -8.56 -8.01
CA ARG A 67 -9.91 -8.82 -7.82
C ARG A 67 -10.56 -7.94 -6.77
N TYR A 68 -9.76 -7.43 -5.83
CA TYR A 68 -10.25 -6.73 -4.65
C TYR A 68 -9.51 -5.42 -4.42
N LEU A 69 -10.27 -4.42 -3.97
CA LEU A 69 -9.75 -3.16 -3.45
C LEU A 69 -10.23 -2.98 -2.01
N VAL A 70 -9.31 -2.69 -1.11
CA VAL A 70 -9.58 -2.33 0.29
C VAL A 70 -9.13 -0.90 0.47
N PHE A 71 -10.06 -0.03 0.86
CA PHE A 71 -9.78 1.36 1.18
C PHE A 71 -10.05 1.59 2.66
N VAL A 72 -9.03 2.05 3.38
CA VAL A 72 -9.15 2.48 4.77
C VAL A 72 -8.79 3.95 4.85
N MET A 73 -9.60 4.69 5.60
CA MET A 73 -9.39 6.09 5.91
C MET A 73 -9.64 6.28 7.40
N ILE A 74 -8.71 6.96 8.07
CA ILE A 74 -8.77 7.26 9.49
C ILE A 74 -8.75 8.78 9.62
N ASP A 75 -9.79 9.30 10.27
CA ASP A 75 -9.93 10.73 10.53
C ASP A 75 -9.21 11.10 11.82
N GLU A 76 -8.37 12.12 11.74
CA GLU A 76 -7.56 12.69 12.82
C GLU A 76 -6.83 11.65 13.69
N PRO A 77 -6.11 10.67 13.10
CA PRO A 77 -5.36 9.71 13.90
C PRO A 77 -4.27 10.41 14.71
N GLN A 78 -4.05 9.92 15.92
CA GLN A 78 -3.00 10.40 16.79
C GLN A 78 -1.78 9.49 16.70
N GLY A 79 -0.60 10.08 16.56
CA GLY A 79 0.65 9.32 16.63
C GLY A 79 0.85 8.77 18.04
N ILE A 80 1.25 7.51 18.13
CA ILE A 80 1.51 6.82 19.41
C ILE A 80 2.95 6.31 19.45
N LYS A 81 3.43 5.92 20.63
CA LYS A 81 4.82 5.45 20.80
C LYS A 81 5.18 4.30 19.85
N SER A 82 4.26 3.36 19.62
CA SER A 82 4.49 2.23 18.70
C SER A 82 4.56 2.64 17.24
N THR A 83 4.03 3.80 16.86
CA THR A 83 4.15 4.38 15.51
C THR A 83 5.23 5.46 15.44
N TRP A 84 6.15 5.54 16.41
CA TRP A 84 7.16 6.60 16.52
C TRP A 84 6.56 8.01 16.53
N ASN A 85 5.34 8.14 17.05
CA ASN A 85 4.51 9.36 17.00
C ASN A 85 4.12 9.81 15.58
N TYR A 86 4.24 8.95 14.56
CA TYR A 86 3.70 9.21 13.23
C TYR A 86 2.21 8.86 13.15
N ALA A 87 1.46 9.71 12.45
CA ALA A 87 0.02 9.57 12.22
C ALA A 87 -0.37 9.36 10.74
N GLY A 88 0.60 9.41 9.83
CA GLY A 88 0.36 9.28 8.39
C GLY A 88 -0.13 7.89 7.97
N GLY A 89 -0.72 7.81 6.77
CA GLY A 89 -1.39 6.61 6.25
C GLY A 89 -0.52 5.36 6.20
N GLY A 90 0.80 5.49 6.04
CA GLY A 90 1.74 4.36 6.09
C GLY A 90 1.88 3.72 7.48
N TRP A 91 1.58 4.47 8.55
CA TRP A 91 1.68 4.02 9.94
C TRP A 91 0.33 3.65 10.55
N THR A 92 -0.77 4.13 9.97
CA THR A 92 -2.12 3.98 10.53
C THR A 92 -3.03 3.15 9.62
N ALA A 93 -3.33 3.66 8.42
CA ALA A 93 -4.25 3.00 7.49
C ALA A 93 -3.64 1.75 6.81
N ALA A 94 -2.36 1.77 6.47
CA ALA A 94 -1.64 0.66 5.84
C ALA A 94 -1.68 -0.65 6.66
N PRO A 95 -1.29 -0.68 7.96
CA PRO A 95 -1.40 -1.90 8.76
C PRO A 95 -2.85 -2.35 8.93
N THR A 96 -3.80 -1.42 9.01
CA THR A 96 -5.23 -1.77 9.06
C THR A 96 -5.68 -2.50 7.79
N VAL A 97 -5.20 -2.08 6.61
CA VAL A 97 -5.49 -2.78 5.36
C VAL A 97 -4.85 -4.18 5.33
N ALA A 98 -3.61 -4.33 5.76
CA ALA A 98 -2.97 -5.65 5.87
C ALA A 98 -3.81 -6.61 6.73
N ASP A 99 -4.23 -6.13 7.90
CA ASP A 99 -5.05 -6.85 8.86
C ASP A 99 -6.42 -7.27 8.30
N VAL A 100 -7.05 -6.41 7.49
CA VAL A 100 -8.30 -6.73 6.80
C VAL A 100 -8.05 -7.79 5.73
N ILE A 101 -7.05 -7.58 4.86
CA ILE A 101 -6.72 -8.50 3.77
C ILE A 101 -6.41 -9.90 4.30
N LEU A 102 -5.56 -10.01 5.34
CA LEU A 102 -5.20 -11.29 5.94
C LEU A 102 -6.43 -12.09 6.42
N ARG A 103 -7.46 -11.41 6.93
CA ARG A 103 -8.68 -12.05 7.42
C ARG A 103 -9.67 -12.38 6.30
N ILE A 104 -9.84 -11.50 5.32
CA ILE A 104 -10.85 -11.69 4.26
C ILE A 104 -10.35 -12.58 3.12
N ALA A 105 -9.04 -12.60 2.83
CA ALA A 105 -8.52 -13.26 1.65
C ALA A 105 -8.79 -14.78 1.63
N PRO A 106 -8.62 -15.55 2.73
CA PRO A 106 -9.02 -16.95 2.77
C PRO A 106 -10.52 -17.16 2.56
N LEU A 107 -11.36 -16.28 3.15
CA LEU A 107 -12.81 -16.34 3.02
C LEU A 107 -13.28 -16.07 1.58
N LEU A 108 -12.52 -15.26 0.85
CA LEU A 108 -12.73 -14.93 -0.55
C LEU A 108 -12.10 -15.97 -1.51
N GLY A 109 -11.54 -17.06 -0.99
CA GLY A 109 -10.91 -18.12 -1.77
C GLY A 109 -9.56 -17.73 -2.39
N VAL A 110 -8.98 -16.60 -1.98
CA VAL A 110 -7.64 -16.19 -2.41
C VAL A 110 -6.63 -17.04 -1.65
N ARG A 111 -5.89 -17.87 -2.37
CA ARG A 111 -4.85 -18.72 -1.79
C ARG A 111 -3.54 -17.94 -1.66
N PRO A 112 -2.82 -18.04 -0.53
CA PRO A 112 -1.51 -17.46 -0.42
C PRO A 112 -0.54 -18.15 -1.39
N HIS A 113 0.33 -17.39 -2.02
CA HIS A 113 1.44 -17.92 -2.80
C HIS A 113 2.61 -18.30 -1.88
N GLU A 114 3.17 -19.50 -2.09
CA GLU A 114 4.30 -20.03 -1.30
C GLU A 114 5.61 -19.26 -1.53
N GLU A 115 5.78 -18.62 -2.70
CA GLU A 115 6.96 -17.82 -3.02
C GLU A 115 6.55 -16.46 -3.63
N ASP A 116 7.18 -15.38 -3.13
CA ASP A 116 7.15 -14.07 -3.79
C ASP A 116 8.23 -13.98 -4.90
N ASN A 117 8.65 -15.11 -5.49
CA ASN A 117 9.66 -15.16 -6.58
C ASN A 117 9.09 -14.71 -7.95
N GLY A 118 8.02 -13.93 -7.94
CA GLY A 118 7.29 -13.51 -9.13
C GLY A 118 7.92 -12.33 -9.88
N PRO A 119 7.26 -11.85 -10.95
CA PRO A 119 7.75 -10.73 -11.78
C PRO A 119 7.98 -9.42 -10.98
N PHE A 120 7.36 -9.27 -9.81
CA PHE A 120 7.55 -8.13 -8.93
C PHE A 120 8.95 -8.11 -8.27
N GLN A 121 9.50 -9.27 -7.90
CA GLN A 121 10.86 -9.38 -7.36
C GLN A 121 11.89 -8.94 -8.41
N GLN A 122 11.78 -9.44 -9.65
CA GLN A 122 12.67 -9.08 -10.76
C GLN A 122 12.61 -7.58 -11.09
N ALA A 123 11.41 -7.00 -11.14
CA ALA A 123 11.26 -5.56 -11.36
C ALA A 123 11.91 -4.73 -10.23
N ALA A 124 11.82 -5.19 -8.98
CA ALA A 124 12.48 -4.54 -7.85
C ALA A 124 14.01 -4.52 -7.99
N PHE A 125 14.60 -5.63 -8.46
CA PHE A 125 16.04 -5.72 -8.72
C PHE A 125 16.49 -4.78 -9.84
N VAL A 126 15.74 -4.72 -10.95
CA VAL A 126 16.06 -3.81 -12.08
C VAL A 126 16.05 -2.35 -11.65
N ILE A 127 15.11 -1.95 -10.78
CA ILE A 127 15.01 -0.56 -10.28
C ILE A 127 16.09 -0.23 -9.23
N GLU A 128 16.61 -1.24 -8.53
CA GLU A 128 17.75 -1.04 -7.63
C GLU A 128 19.07 -0.94 -8.39
N ASP A 129 19.25 -1.75 -9.44
CA ASP A 129 20.44 -1.69 -10.29
C ASP A 129 20.52 -0.36 -11.06
N SER A 130 19.39 0.15 -11.55
CA SER A 130 19.33 1.45 -12.21
C SER A 130 19.66 2.64 -11.29
N ARG A 131 19.46 2.49 -9.96
CA ARG A 131 19.87 3.48 -8.95
C ARG A 131 21.35 3.42 -8.57
N LYS A 132 22.09 2.39 -9.02
CA LYS A 132 23.52 2.20 -8.75
C LYS A 132 24.44 2.63 -9.91
N LYS A 133 23.88 3.09 -11.04
CA LYS A 133 24.68 3.71 -12.10
C LYS A 133 25.14 5.11 -11.67
N PRO A 134 26.44 5.44 -11.82
CA PRO A 134 27.02 6.72 -11.41
C PRO A 134 26.45 7.91 -12.18
#